data_AF-S8D8V4-F1
#
_entry.id   AF-S8D8V4-F1
#
_cell.length_a   1.000
_cell.length_b   1.000
_cell.length_c   1.000
_cell.angle_alpha   90.00
_cell.angle_beta   90.00
_cell.angle_gamma   90.00
#
_symmetry.space_group_name_H-M   'P 1'
#
loop_
_entity.id
_entity.type
_entity.pdbx_description
1 polymer ?
#
loop_
_entity_poly.entity_id
_entity_poly.type
_entity_poly.pdbx_seq_one_letter_code
_entity_poly.pdbx_strand_id
1 'polypeptide(L)'
;QILDMVLGKKKRNALLGREELKTLITMHGNEAGRGGELSHDETTIISGALDLTEKTAKDAVTPLSHVFSLDLDAKLDDETVNMILCKGHS
;
A
#
# COMPACT_ATOMS: atom_id res chain seq x y z
N GLN A 1 -22.89 -5.52 35.62
CA GLN A 1 -22.39 -4.13 35.72
C GLN A 1 -21.16 -3.96 36.65
N ILE A 2 -20.39 -5.02 36.94
CA ILE A 2 -19.06 -4.93 37.59
C ILE A 2 -17.96 -4.95 36.52
N LEU A 3 -18.19 -5.72 35.45
CA LEU A 3 -17.28 -5.86 34.30
C LEU A 3 -16.94 -4.51 33.64
N ASP A 4 -17.91 -3.62 33.46
CA ASP A 4 -17.69 -2.26 32.92
C ASP A 4 -16.92 -1.34 33.89
N MET A 5 -16.94 -1.65 35.19
CA MET A 5 -16.22 -0.90 36.23
C MET A 5 -14.76 -1.35 36.32
N VAL A 6 -14.48 -2.63 36.04
CA VAL A 6 -13.13 -3.22 36.02
C VAL A 6 -12.41 -2.99 34.69
N LEU A 7 -13.13 -3.11 33.55
CA LEU A 7 -12.56 -2.94 32.21
C LEU A 7 -12.66 -1.50 31.68
N GLY A 8 -13.35 -0.62 32.39
CA GLY A 8 -13.67 0.73 31.95
C GLY A 8 -14.88 0.76 31.00
N LYS A 9 -15.65 1.86 31.02
CA LYS A 9 -16.78 2.06 30.10
C LYS A 9 -16.25 2.03 28.67
N LYS A 10 -16.72 1.09 27.83
CA LYS A 10 -16.39 1.03 26.40
C LYS A 10 -16.56 2.43 25.78
N LYS A 11 -15.46 3.07 25.39
CA LYS A 11 -15.50 4.27 24.56
C LYS A 11 -16.09 3.85 23.23
N ARG A 12 -17.38 4.14 23.03
CA ARG A 12 -18.14 3.75 21.83
C ARG A 12 -17.55 4.30 20.52
N ASN A 13 -16.58 5.23 20.62
CA ASN A 13 -15.98 5.95 19.49
C ASN A 13 -14.45 6.10 19.66
N ALA A 14 -13.72 5.06 20.06
CA ALA A 14 -12.25 5.15 20.05
C ALA A 14 -11.78 5.22 18.58
N LEU A 15 -11.37 6.41 18.14
CA LEU A 15 -10.66 6.56 16.88
C LEU A 15 -9.26 5.98 17.09
N LEU A 16 -8.96 4.88 16.40
CA LEU A 16 -7.66 4.24 16.44
C LEU A 16 -6.71 4.95 15.47
N GLY A 17 -5.46 5.12 15.89
CA GLY A 17 -4.38 5.56 15.01
C GLY A 17 -4.02 4.50 13.97
N ARG A 18 -3.32 4.88 12.91
CA ARG A 18 -2.89 3.94 11.85
C ARG A 18 -2.03 2.80 12.38
N GLU A 19 -1.07 3.09 13.25
CA GLU A 19 -0.19 2.08 13.85
C GLU A 19 -0.98 1.10 14.74
N GLU A 20 -2.01 1.60 15.43
CA GLU A 20 -2.94 0.77 16.21
C GLU A 20 -3.79 -0.12 15.29
N LEU A 21 -4.30 0.43 14.18
CA LEU A 21 -5.05 -0.32 13.17
C LEU A 21 -4.19 -1.41 12.51
N LYS A 22 -2.95 -1.09 12.13
CA LYS A 22 -1.99 -2.07 11.59
C LYS A 22 -1.73 -3.19 12.60
N THR A 23 -1.48 -2.83 13.86
CA THR A 23 -1.30 -3.81 14.93
C THR A 23 -2.52 -4.72 15.02
N LEU A 24 -3.74 -4.16 15.03
CA LEU A 24 -4.98 -4.96 15.05
C LEU A 24 -5.10 -5.89 13.85
N ILE A 25 -4.78 -5.42 12.63
CA ILE A 25 -4.81 -6.23 11.41
C ILE A 25 -3.83 -7.40 11.54
N THR A 26 -2.58 -7.14 11.96
CA THR A 26 -1.58 -8.19 12.21
C THR A 26 -2.05 -9.16 13.29
N MET A 27 -2.78 -8.72 14.31
CA MET A 27 -3.31 -9.63 15.33
C MET A 27 -4.42 -10.57 14.82
N HIS A 28 -5.18 -10.14 13.83
CA HIS A 28 -6.29 -10.90 13.22
C HIS A 28 -5.89 -11.60 11.92
N GLY A 29 -4.62 -11.52 11.51
CA GLY A 29 -4.05 -12.37 10.48
C GLY A 29 -4.05 -13.84 10.93
N ASN A 30 -4.39 -14.74 10.01
CA ASN A 30 -4.33 -16.19 10.24
C ASN A 30 -2.91 -16.65 10.62
N GLU A 31 -1.88 -15.96 10.10
CA GLU A 31 -0.46 -16.16 10.41
C GLU A 31 -0.08 -15.79 11.85
N ALA A 32 -0.91 -15.02 12.56
CA ALA A 32 -0.62 -14.62 13.94
C ALA A 32 -0.80 -15.76 14.95
N GLY A 33 -1.31 -16.93 14.53
CA GLY A 33 -1.52 -18.10 15.39
C GLY A 33 -2.58 -17.89 16.48
N ARG A 34 -3.36 -16.80 16.41
CA ARG A 34 -4.38 -16.41 17.41
C ARG A 34 -5.82 -16.68 16.97
N GLY A 35 -6.01 -17.46 15.91
CA GLY A 35 -7.35 -17.77 15.37
C GLY A 35 -7.99 -16.61 14.61
N GLY A 36 -7.17 -15.74 14.01
CA GLY A 36 -7.64 -14.68 13.12
C GLY A 36 -8.14 -15.23 11.77
N GLU A 37 -9.07 -14.51 11.14
CA GLU A 37 -9.72 -14.92 9.89
C GLU A 37 -9.10 -14.30 8.63
N LEU A 38 -8.27 -13.26 8.78
CA LEU A 38 -7.69 -12.55 7.64
C LEU A 38 -6.53 -13.34 7.04
N SER A 39 -6.58 -13.58 5.74
CA SER A 39 -5.47 -14.14 4.98
C SER A 39 -4.30 -13.16 4.87
N HIS A 40 -3.13 -13.68 4.48
CA HIS A 40 -1.94 -12.87 4.21
C HIS A 40 -2.21 -11.74 3.21
N ASP A 41 -2.88 -12.07 2.11
CA ASP A 41 -3.22 -11.09 1.06
C ASP A 41 -4.17 -10.02 1.59
N GLU A 42 -5.18 -10.39 2.38
CA GLU A 42 -6.10 -9.42 2.99
C GLU A 42 -5.36 -8.49 3.97
N THR A 43 -4.49 -9.03 4.83
CA THR A 43 -3.69 -8.20 5.73
C THR A 43 -2.74 -7.27 4.97
N THR A 44 -2.17 -7.72 3.86
CA THR A 44 -1.29 -6.93 2.97
C THR A 44 -2.04 -5.82 2.25
N ILE A 45 -3.22 -6.12 1.69
CA ILE A 45 -4.06 -5.13 0.99
C ILE A 45 -4.52 -4.04 1.96
N ILE A 46 -5.04 -4.42 3.13
CA ILE A 46 -5.56 -3.44 4.09
C ILE A 46 -4.42 -2.59 4.65
N SER A 47 -3.27 -3.19 4.99
CA SER A 47 -2.09 -2.44 5.46
C SER A 47 -1.56 -1.50 4.38
N GLY A 48 -1.46 -1.98 3.13
CA GLY A 48 -1.06 -1.17 1.99
C GLY A 48 -1.99 0.01 1.73
N ALA A 49 -3.31 -0.16 1.92
CA ALA A 49 -4.27 0.94 1.82
C ALA A 49 -4.09 1.99 2.93
N LEU A 50 -3.79 1.55 4.16
CA LEU A 50 -3.46 2.47 5.26
C LEU A 50 -2.15 3.23 4.95
N ASP A 51 -1.13 2.57 4.43
CA ASP A 51 0.15 3.18 4.06
C ASP A 51 0.01 4.16 2.88
N LEU A 52 -0.87 3.87 1.92
CA LEU A 52 -1.10 4.71 0.75
C LEU A 52 -1.57 6.12 1.12
N THR A 53 -2.24 6.27 2.26
CA THR A 53 -2.69 7.60 2.73
C THR A 53 -1.56 8.52 3.20
N GLU A 54 -0.36 8.00 3.46
CA GLU A 54 0.82 8.79 3.81
C GLU A 54 1.85 8.85 2.67
N LYS A 55 1.72 7.94 1.69
CA LYS A 55 2.61 7.86 0.53
C LYS A 55 2.52 9.13 -0.32
N THR A 56 3.67 9.73 -0.60
CA THR A 56 3.77 10.92 -1.45
C THR A 56 4.18 10.55 -2.87
N ALA A 57 4.07 11.49 -3.82
CA ALA A 57 4.57 11.31 -5.18
C ALA A 57 6.07 10.94 -5.19
N LYS A 58 6.86 11.52 -4.27
CA LYS A 58 8.29 11.22 -4.13
C LYS A 58 8.54 9.75 -3.81
N ASP A 59 7.63 9.11 -3.05
CA ASP A 59 7.75 7.71 -2.64
C ASP A 59 7.28 6.73 -3.73
N ALA A 60 6.62 7.22 -4.78
CA ALA A 60 6.03 6.40 -5.84
C ALA A 60 6.63 6.63 -7.24
N VAL A 61 7.34 7.73 -7.46
CA VAL A 61 7.81 8.15 -8.78
C VAL A 61 9.04 7.36 -9.24
N THR A 62 9.15 7.14 -10.55
CA THR A 62 10.39 6.68 -11.18
C THR A 62 11.37 7.86 -11.29
N PRO A 63 12.60 7.76 -10.74
CA PRO A 63 13.60 8.81 -10.90
C PRO A 63 13.88 9.12 -12.38
N LEU A 64 14.12 10.38 -12.71
CA LEU A 64 14.32 10.82 -14.10
C LEU A 64 15.47 10.07 -14.81
N SER A 65 16.52 9.68 -14.07
CA SER A 65 17.62 8.87 -14.58
C SER A 65 17.20 7.48 -15.08
N HIS A 66 16.03 7.00 -14.66
CA HIS A 66 15.46 5.71 -15.06
C HIS A 66 14.25 5.87 -15.99
N VAL A 67 13.90 7.10 -16.36
CA VAL A 67 12.80 7.36 -17.29
C VAL A 67 13.30 7.21 -18.73
N PHE A 68 12.64 6.34 -19.49
CA PHE A 68 12.79 6.32 -20.94
C PHE A 68 12.06 7.52 -21.55
N SER A 69 12.74 8.28 -22.40
CA SER A 69 12.18 9.43 -23.10
C SER A 69 12.72 9.48 -24.52
N LEU A 70 11.99 10.15 -25.41
CA LEU A 70 12.38 10.42 -26.78
C LEU A 70 12.54 11.92 -26.97
N ASP A 71 13.44 12.31 -27.86
CA ASP A 71 13.56 13.70 -28.28
C ASP A 71 12.29 14.13 -29.04
N LEU A 72 11.91 15.40 -28.91
CA LEU A 72 10.72 15.95 -29.59
C LEU A 72 10.87 15.92 -31.11
N ASP A 73 12.09 16.06 -31.61
CA ASP A 73 12.42 16.07 -33.03
C ASP A 73 12.82 14.67 -33.54
N ALA A 74 12.71 13.64 -32.70
CA ALA A 74 13.00 12.26 -33.09
C ALA A 74 12.08 11.81 -34.23
N LYS A 75 12.67 11.26 -35.29
CA LYS A 75 11.92 10.64 -36.39
C LYS A 75 11.47 9.26 -35.98
N LEU A 76 10.20 8.95 -36.26
CA LEU A 76 9.64 7.63 -36.01
C LEU A 76 10.03 6.66 -37.15
N ASP A 77 11.32 6.34 -37.23
CA ASP A 77 11.86 5.33 -38.13
C ASP A 77 11.84 3.93 -37.52
N ASP A 78 12.18 2.90 -38.32
CA ASP A 78 12.14 1.50 -37.90
C ASP A 78 13.03 1.23 -36.67
N GLU A 79 14.15 1.93 -36.52
CA GLU A 79 15.04 1.80 -35.37
C GLU A 79 14.38 2.36 -34.10
N THR A 80 13.81 3.56 -34.19
CA THR A 80 13.11 4.22 -33.08
C THR A 80 11.86 3.43 -32.67
N VAL A 81 11.11 2.91 -33.63
CA VAL A 81 9.94 2.03 -33.38
C VAL A 81 10.37 0.75 -32.67
N ASN A 82 11.43 0.09 -33.15
CA ASN A 82 11.95 -1.11 -32.49
C ASN A 82 12.41 -0.81 -31.05
N MET A 83 13.05 0.34 -30.81
CA MET A 83 13.44 0.75 -29.47
C MET A 83 12.24 0.93 -28.54
N ILE A 84 11.16 1.58 -29.00
CA ILE A 84 9.91 1.74 -28.22
C ILE A 84 9.31 0.38 -27.89
N LEU A 85 9.20 -0.51 -28.88
CA LEU A 85 8.63 -1.85 -28.72
C LEU A 85 9.44 -2.69 -27.72
N CYS A 86 10.78 -2.62 -27.77
CA CYS A 86 11.65 -3.31 -26.83
C CYS A 86 11.52 -2.77 -25.39
N LYS A 87 11.18 -1.49 -25.21
CA LYS A 87 10.93 -0.92 -23.88
C LYS A 87 9.57 -1.35 -23.33
N GLY A 88 8.56 -1.50 -24.19
CA GLY A 88 7.26 -2.06 -23.81
C GLY A 88 6.51 -1.26 -22.75
N HIS A 89 6.79 0.05 -22.64
CA HIS A 89 6.02 0.96 -21.79
C HIS A 89 4.77 1.44 -22.55
N SER A 90 3.63 1.55 -21.86
CA SER A 90 2.32 1.87 -22.43
C SER A 90 1.86 3.29 -22.12
#